data_AF-A0A3P8VC49-F1
#
_entry.id   AF-A0A3P8VC49-F1
#
_cell.length_a   1.000
_cell.length_b   1.000
_cell.length_c   1.000
_cell.angle_alpha   90.00
_cell.angle_beta   90.00
_cell.angle_gamma   90.00
#
_symmetry.space_group_name_H-M   'P 1'
#
loop_
_entity.id
_entity.type
_entity.pdbx_description
1 polymer ?
#
loop_
_entity_poly.entity_id
_entity_poly.type
_entity_poly.pdbx_seq_one_letter_code
_entity_poly.pdbx_strand_id
1 'polypeptide(L)'
;MRVRERERGGGVGGDGNPSVQTSVGFPGSRSSPVFFRVLLQLLRESIAEHKPHIDKLLKIGPQLAELSLQEGATVTQRYTNAEKRYLAIKEEVKGRATSLDEAVSQSAQFHDKMDPLLETLEGAVQRLRQPPPVAAEVEKIREQLAEHRAQGLELDKLLPSFSALCARGEELIGRAAHDDPAAQAVHSRLLRLRSLWEEIRQRAEEREGKLNDVLDLAGKFWSDVAALLSTLRDSQDIVRDLEDPGVDPSLIKQQIEAAEAIKGETDGLREELEFVRTLGADLIFACGETEKPEVKKTIDEVRSFQKPGSP
;
A
#
# COMPACT_ATOMS: atom_id res chain seq x y z
N MET A 1 50.32 11.90 -40.04
CA MET A 1 50.58 11.38 -38.69
C MET A 1 49.34 11.72 -37.87
N ARG A 2 48.35 10.85 -37.61
CA ARG A 2 48.33 9.53 -36.92
C ARG A 2 49.05 9.51 -35.58
N VAL A 3 48.38 8.83 -34.63
CA VAL A 3 48.76 8.34 -33.28
C VAL A 3 47.98 9.13 -32.20
N ARG A 4 46.80 8.67 -31.68
CA ARG A 4 46.51 7.51 -30.76
C ARG A 4 47.44 7.55 -29.55
N GLU A 5 47.12 7.24 -28.30
CA GLU A 5 46.05 6.63 -27.51
C GLU A 5 46.60 6.78 -26.06
N ARG A 6 45.77 6.89 -25.02
CA ARG A 6 45.71 5.84 -23.98
C ARG A 6 44.81 6.21 -22.80
N GLU A 7 44.12 5.15 -22.42
CA GLU A 7 43.09 4.97 -21.43
C GLU A 7 43.62 5.03 -19.99
N ARG A 8 42.71 5.39 -19.08
CA ARG A 8 42.53 4.84 -17.72
C ARG A 8 41.04 5.06 -17.43
N GLY A 9 40.18 4.10 -17.14
CA GLY A 9 40.36 2.78 -16.56
C GLY A 9 39.57 2.73 -15.25
N GLY A 10 38.36 2.16 -15.30
CA GLY A 10 37.68 1.44 -14.20
C GLY A 10 37.15 2.21 -12.99
N GLY A 11 35.87 1.99 -12.65
CA GLY A 11 35.35 2.33 -11.32
C GLY A 11 33.83 2.47 -11.24
N VAL A 12 33.13 1.33 -11.32
CA VAL A 12 31.69 1.20 -11.01
C VAL A 12 31.49 1.29 -9.50
N GLY A 13 30.38 1.91 -9.09
CA GLY A 13 29.68 1.51 -7.86
C GLY A 13 29.69 2.53 -6.73
N GLY A 14 28.50 3.08 -6.43
CA GLY A 14 28.24 3.81 -5.22
C GLY A 14 27.16 4.86 -5.39
N ASP A 15 25.93 4.44 -5.71
CA ASP A 15 24.74 5.23 -5.40
C ASP A 15 24.67 5.39 -3.88
N GLY A 16 25.39 6.38 -3.38
CA GLY A 16 25.28 6.89 -2.03
C GLY A 16 23.92 7.54 -1.91
N ASN A 17 22.97 6.78 -1.38
CA ASN A 17 21.73 7.29 -0.79
C ASN A 17 22.04 8.61 -0.05
N PRO A 18 21.57 9.79 -0.52
CA PRO A 18 21.67 10.99 0.27
C PRO A 18 20.72 10.77 1.43
N SER A 19 21.29 10.30 2.54
CA SER A 19 20.64 10.32 3.84
C SER A 19 20.10 11.74 3.99
N VAL A 20 18.79 11.89 3.80
CA VAL A 20 18.09 13.13 4.07
C VAL A 20 18.29 13.32 5.55
N GLN A 21 19.34 14.08 5.89
CA GLN A 21 19.51 14.63 7.22
C GLN A 21 18.22 15.39 7.45
N THR A 22 17.31 14.77 8.20
CA THR A 22 16.24 15.46 8.89
C THR A 22 16.99 16.55 9.63
N SER A 23 16.89 17.79 9.17
CA SER A 23 17.52 18.93 9.82
C SER A 23 16.75 19.16 11.12
N VAL A 24 16.97 18.27 12.08
CA VAL A 24 16.73 18.55 13.48
C VAL A 24 17.72 19.66 13.79
N GLY A 25 17.27 20.90 13.59
CA GLY A 25 18.11 22.08 13.68
C GLY A 25 18.92 22.02 14.97
N PHE A 26 20.24 22.22 14.84
CA PHE A 26 21.17 22.19 15.96
C PHE A 26 20.56 22.94 17.17
N PRO A 27 20.63 22.40 18.39
CA PRO A 27 20.01 22.98 19.58
C PRO A 27 20.52 24.40 19.94
N GLY A 28 21.54 24.92 19.23
CA GLY A 28 22.03 26.30 19.32
C GLY A 28 21.66 27.24 18.16
N SER A 29 20.91 26.80 17.15
CA SER A 29 20.49 27.66 16.04
C SER A 29 19.32 28.56 16.47
N ARG A 30 19.41 29.87 16.19
CA ARG A 30 18.32 30.84 16.41
C ARG A 30 17.04 30.52 15.62
N SER A 31 17.11 29.56 14.69
CA SER A 31 15.99 29.08 13.89
C SER A 31 15.42 27.74 14.36
N SER A 32 15.95 27.14 15.43
CA SER A 32 15.46 25.84 15.94
C SER A 32 14.11 26.00 16.66
N PRO A 33 13.15 25.07 16.49
CA PRO A 33 11.91 25.06 17.28
C PRO A 33 12.15 25.04 18.80
N VAL A 34 13.24 24.40 19.23
CA VAL A 34 13.68 24.36 20.63
C VAL A 34 14.09 25.76 21.11
N PHE A 35 14.81 26.51 20.27
CA PHE A 35 15.21 27.89 20.57
C PHE A 35 13.99 28.81 20.72
N PHE A 36 13.01 28.70 19.82
CA PHE A 36 11.78 29.51 19.91
C PHE A 36 10.95 29.19 21.16
N ARG A 37 10.87 27.92 21.57
CA ARG A 37 10.22 27.54 22.84
C ARG A 37 10.92 28.16 24.05
N VAL A 38 12.24 28.07 24.11
CA VAL A 38 13.03 28.67 25.20
C VAL A 38 12.89 30.19 25.21
N LEU A 39 12.92 30.84 24.04
CA LEU A 39 12.75 32.29 23.92
C LEU A 39 11.37 32.76 24.40
N LEU A 40 10.30 32.06 24.01
CA LEU A 40 8.95 32.39 24.46
C LEU A 40 8.76 32.11 25.96
N GLN A 41 9.42 31.10 26.51
CA GLN A 41 9.44 30.85 27.95
C GLN A 41 10.11 32.00 28.71
N LEU A 42 11.29 32.45 28.25
CA LEU A 42 11.98 33.60 28.82
C LEU A 42 11.15 34.89 28.72
N LEU A 43 10.42 35.08 27.63
CA LEU A 43 9.49 36.22 27.47
C LEU A 43 8.31 36.14 28.46
N ARG A 44 7.74 34.95 28.68
CA ARG A 44 6.70 34.74 29.70
C ARG A 44 7.20 35.05 31.11
N GLU A 45 8.40 34.61 31.45
CA GLU A 45 9.06 34.87 32.74
C GLU A 45 9.32 36.37 32.93
N SER A 46 9.92 37.03 31.93
CA SER A 46 10.16 38.47 31.97
C SER A 46 8.87 39.27 32.13
N ILE A 47 7.78 38.89 31.46
CA ILE A 47 6.46 39.54 31.65
C ILE A 47 5.90 39.29 33.05
N ALA A 48 6.11 38.09 33.62
CA ALA A 48 5.69 37.78 34.98
C ALA A 48 6.46 38.62 36.01
N GLU A 49 7.77 38.83 35.81
CA GLU A 49 8.63 39.66 36.67
C GLU A 49 8.17 41.13 36.74
N HIS A 50 7.49 41.64 35.72
CA HIS A 50 6.98 43.01 35.69
C HIS A 50 5.63 43.17 36.40
N LYS A 51 4.94 42.07 36.74
CA LYS A 51 3.65 42.11 37.44
C LYS A 51 3.69 42.91 38.75
N PRO A 52 4.66 42.73 39.66
CA PRO A 52 4.72 43.49 40.90
C PRO A 52 4.87 45.00 40.69
N HIS A 53 5.54 45.43 39.62
CA HIS A 53 5.68 46.84 39.28
C HIS A 53 4.35 47.45 38.81
N ILE A 54 3.59 46.72 38.00
CA ILE A 54 2.24 47.11 37.59
C ILE A 54 1.30 47.15 38.79
N ASP A 55 1.32 46.14 39.66
CA ASP A 55 0.48 46.09 40.87
C ASP A 55 0.81 47.27 41.81
N LYS A 56 2.10 47.62 41.97
CA LYS A 56 2.53 48.80 42.73
C LYS A 56 2.05 50.11 42.09
N LEU A 57 2.14 50.22 40.77
CA LEU A 57 1.68 51.39 40.01
C LEU A 57 0.16 51.58 40.17
N LEU A 58 -0.61 50.49 40.10
CA LEU A 58 -2.06 50.51 40.30
C LEU A 58 -2.48 50.83 41.74
N LYS A 59 -1.64 50.47 42.72
CA LYS A 59 -1.87 50.81 44.13
C LYS A 59 -1.61 52.29 44.43
N ILE A 60 -0.53 52.85 43.90
CA ILE A 60 -0.07 54.22 44.22
C ILE A 60 -0.68 55.27 43.27
N GLY A 61 -0.94 54.89 42.01
CA GLY A 61 -1.44 55.79 40.96
C GLY A 61 -2.70 56.58 41.33
N PRO A 62 -3.74 55.97 41.93
CA PRO A 62 -4.93 56.68 42.37
C PRO A 62 -4.63 57.74 43.44
N GLN A 63 -3.81 57.40 44.43
CA GLN A 63 -3.41 58.33 45.51
C GLN A 63 -2.64 59.52 44.94
N LEU A 64 -1.74 59.27 43.98
CA LEU A 64 -0.99 60.33 43.31
C LEU A 64 -1.88 61.22 42.43
N ALA A 65 -2.91 60.65 41.81
CA ALA A 65 -3.87 61.40 41.01
C ALA A 65 -4.73 62.35 41.87
N GLU A 66 -5.17 61.89 43.05
CA GLU A 66 -5.95 62.71 44.01
C GLU A 66 -5.14 63.87 44.59
N LEU A 67 -3.84 63.66 44.86
CA LEU A 67 -2.94 64.70 45.39
C LEU A 67 -2.48 65.71 44.32
N SER A 68 -2.70 65.43 43.04
CA SER A 68 -2.23 66.28 41.94
C SER A 68 -3.29 67.30 41.50
N LEU A 69 -3.11 68.56 41.90
CA LEU A 69 -4.03 69.67 41.64
C LEU A 69 -4.20 70.01 40.14
N GLN A 70 -3.26 69.65 39.27
CA GLN A 70 -3.30 69.97 37.84
C GLN A 70 -3.12 68.75 36.90
N GLU A 71 -2.45 67.68 37.34
CA GLU A 71 -2.08 66.56 36.46
C GLU A 71 -2.80 65.23 36.79
N GLY A 72 -3.76 65.22 37.71
CA GLY A 72 -4.43 63.98 38.16
C GLY A 72 -5.05 63.15 37.03
N ALA A 73 -5.64 63.80 36.03
CA ALA A 73 -6.17 63.14 34.83
C ALA A 73 -5.05 62.48 34.00
N THR A 74 -3.91 63.16 33.83
CA THR A 74 -2.74 62.64 33.12
C THR A 74 -2.11 61.46 33.88
N VAL A 75 -1.99 61.55 35.21
CA VAL A 75 -1.50 60.44 36.05
C VAL A 75 -2.41 59.21 35.91
N THR A 76 -3.72 59.43 35.97
CA THR A 76 -4.75 58.39 35.75
C THR A 76 -4.61 57.73 34.39
N GLN A 77 -4.47 58.53 33.34
CA GLN A 77 -4.26 58.02 31.99
C GLN A 77 -2.97 57.19 31.87
N ARG A 78 -1.87 57.60 32.52
CA ARG A 78 -0.58 56.90 32.41
C ARG A 78 -0.59 55.53 33.06
N TYR A 79 -1.10 55.40 34.30
CA TYR A 79 -1.10 54.08 34.96
C TYR A 79 -2.11 53.12 34.33
N THR A 80 -3.29 53.61 33.91
CA THR A 80 -4.28 52.79 33.22
C THR A 80 -3.78 52.35 31.83
N ASN A 81 -3.05 53.20 31.10
CA ASN A 81 -2.42 52.80 29.85
C ASN A 81 -1.29 51.79 30.05
N ALA A 82 -0.49 51.93 31.12
CA ALA A 82 0.56 50.96 31.44
C ALA A 82 -0.04 49.57 31.75
N GLU A 83 -1.11 49.52 32.55
CA GLU A 83 -1.85 48.29 32.82
C GLU A 83 -2.44 47.68 31.55
N LYS A 84 -3.14 48.46 30.72
CA LYS A 84 -3.69 47.98 29.44
C LYS A 84 -2.62 47.39 28.53
N ARG A 85 -1.48 48.06 28.39
CA ARG A 85 -0.35 47.57 27.58
C ARG A 85 0.27 46.30 28.15
N TYR A 86 0.42 46.24 29.47
CA TYR A 86 0.92 45.05 30.16
C TYR A 86 0.01 43.84 29.90
N LEU A 87 -1.31 44.01 30.09
CA LEU A 87 -2.29 42.95 29.87
C LEU A 87 -2.31 42.50 28.40
N ALA A 88 -2.25 43.45 27.46
CA ALA A 88 -2.21 43.14 26.03
C ALA A 88 -0.98 42.29 25.64
N ILE A 89 0.22 42.71 26.07
CA ILE A 89 1.46 41.97 25.78
C ILE A 89 1.44 40.59 26.47
N LYS A 90 0.93 40.51 27.70
CA LYS A 90 0.80 39.25 28.43
C LYS A 90 -0.09 38.25 27.68
N GLU A 91 -1.26 38.67 27.21
CA GLU A 91 -2.15 37.80 26.44
C GLU A 91 -1.58 37.46 25.06
N GLU A 92 -0.91 38.40 24.38
CA GLU A 92 -0.26 38.13 23.09
C GLU A 92 0.84 37.07 23.21
N VAL A 93 1.75 37.21 24.19
CA VAL A 93 2.82 36.23 24.42
C VAL A 93 2.27 34.89 24.85
N LYS A 94 1.21 34.87 25.67
CA LYS A 94 0.52 33.63 26.04
C LYS A 94 -0.03 32.93 24.80
N GLY A 95 -0.76 33.65 23.94
CA GLY A 95 -1.33 33.11 22.70
C GLY A 95 -0.27 32.58 21.73
N ARG A 96 0.77 33.37 21.46
CA ARG A 96 1.90 32.95 20.58
C ARG A 96 2.55 31.67 21.07
N ALA A 97 2.77 31.54 22.38
CA ALA A 97 3.41 30.37 22.93
C ALA A 97 2.51 29.13 22.90
N THR A 98 1.20 29.27 23.10
CA THR A 98 0.26 28.15 22.88
C THR A 98 0.28 27.70 21.41
N SER A 99 0.20 28.63 20.45
CA SER A 99 0.25 28.29 19.03
C SER A 99 1.58 27.67 18.60
N LEU A 100 2.70 28.10 19.19
CA LEU A 100 4.01 27.47 18.94
C LEU A 100 4.07 26.06 19.52
N ASP A 101 3.60 25.85 20.76
CA ASP A 101 3.59 24.54 21.40
C ASP A 101 2.74 23.54 20.60
N GLU A 102 1.57 23.99 20.11
CA GLU A 102 0.74 23.23 19.20
C GLU A 102 1.51 22.91 17.91
N ALA A 103 2.04 23.91 17.21
CA ALA A 103 2.77 23.70 15.96
C ALA A 103 3.95 22.72 16.11
N VAL A 104 4.71 22.81 17.21
CA VAL A 104 5.82 21.90 17.52
C VAL A 104 5.31 20.49 17.77
N SER A 105 4.32 20.31 18.65
CA SER A 105 3.73 18.99 18.93
C SER A 105 3.23 18.31 17.65
N GLN A 106 2.58 19.10 16.82
CA GLN A 106 1.85 18.67 15.64
C GLN A 106 2.85 18.41 14.48
N SER A 107 4.00 19.09 14.44
CA SER A 107 5.14 18.76 13.56
C SER A 107 5.86 17.49 14.02
N ALA A 108 6.12 17.34 15.32
CA ALA A 108 6.74 16.13 15.87
C ALA A 108 5.93 14.87 15.55
N GLN A 109 4.62 14.89 15.83
CA GLN A 109 3.72 13.78 15.51
C GLN A 109 3.69 13.41 14.01
N PHE A 110 3.85 14.39 13.11
CA PHE A 110 3.94 14.13 11.68
C PHE A 110 5.23 13.37 11.35
N HIS A 111 6.38 13.85 11.83
CA HIS A 111 7.66 13.22 11.55
C HIS A 111 7.75 11.82 12.19
N ASP A 112 7.29 11.67 13.43
CA ASP A 112 7.29 10.38 14.15
C ASP A 112 6.45 9.30 13.45
N LYS A 113 5.35 9.69 12.79
CA LYS A 113 4.45 8.75 12.08
C LYS A 113 4.84 8.50 10.63
N MET A 114 5.68 9.36 10.05
CA MET A 114 6.01 9.29 8.62
C MET A 114 6.88 8.09 8.28
N ASP A 115 7.98 7.89 9.00
CA ASP A 115 8.91 6.77 8.74
C ASP A 115 8.25 5.40 8.90
N PRO A 116 7.51 5.10 10.00
CA PRO A 116 6.84 3.81 10.16
C PRO A 116 5.80 3.52 9.07
N LEU A 117 5.04 4.53 8.65
CA LEU A 117 4.05 4.36 7.60
C LEU A 117 4.72 4.11 6.24
N LEU A 118 5.77 4.86 5.91
CA LEU A 118 6.54 4.62 4.69
C LEU A 118 7.12 3.21 4.66
N GLU A 119 7.77 2.76 5.74
CA GLU A 119 8.32 1.41 5.84
C GLU A 119 7.25 0.34 5.64
N THR A 120 6.08 0.52 6.26
CA THR A 120 4.93 -0.38 6.11
C THR A 120 4.46 -0.46 4.66
N LEU A 121 4.29 0.69 3.99
CA LEU A 121 3.85 0.74 2.58
C LEU A 121 4.93 0.19 1.63
N GLU A 122 6.21 0.47 1.87
CA GLU A 122 7.31 -0.07 1.06
C GLU A 122 7.38 -1.60 1.18
N GLY A 123 7.21 -2.14 2.38
CA GLY A 123 7.09 -3.58 2.59
C GLY A 123 5.90 -4.19 1.86
N ALA A 124 4.74 -3.52 1.86
CA ALA A 124 3.56 -3.96 1.13
C ALA A 124 3.77 -3.95 -0.40
N VAL A 125 4.30 -2.86 -0.94
CA VAL A 125 4.65 -2.75 -2.37
C VAL A 125 5.64 -3.85 -2.76
N GLN A 126 6.67 -4.10 -1.96
CA GLN A 126 7.68 -5.11 -2.30
C GLN A 126 7.08 -6.51 -2.38
N ARG A 127 6.16 -6.87 -1.48
CA ARG A 127 5.41 -8.14 -1.56
C ARG A 127 4.53 -8.21 -2.82
N LEU A 128 3.86 -7.12 -3.17
CA LEU A 128 3.00 -7.05 -4.37
C LEU A 128 3.78 -6.98 -5.69
N ARG A 129 5.04 -6.57 -5.67
CA ARG A 129 5.95 -6.62 -6.84
C ARG A 129 6.40 -8.03 -7.16
N GLN A 130 6.48 -8.89 -6.15
CA GLN A 130 6.92 -10.27 -6.26
C GLN A 130 5.91 -11.19 -5.57
N PRO A 131 4.65 -11.22 -6.05
CA PRO A 131 3.63 -12.05 -5.43
C PRO A 131 3.97 -13.53 -5.66
N PRO A 132 3.51 -14.44 -4.79
CA PRO A 132 3.67 -15.87 -5.01
C PRO A 132 3.12 -16.30 -6.38
N PRO A 133 3.72 -17.32 -7.02
CA PRO A 133 3.18 -17.88 -8.26
C PRO A 133 1.72 -18.32 -8.07
N VAL A 134 0.89 -18.14 -9.11
CA VAL A 134 -0.51 -18.55 -9.04
C VAL A 134 -0.57 -20.08 -9.11
N ALA A 135 -1.30 -20.71 -8.19
CA ALA A 135 -1.49 -22.16 -8.18
C ALA A 135 -2.31 -22.63 -9.41
N ALA A 136 -2.25 -23.92 -9.75
CA ALA A 136 -3.11 -24.49 -10.79
C ALA A 136 -4.37 -25.20 -10.23
N GLU A 137 -4.37 -25.56 -8.94
CA GLU A 137 -5.51 -26.20 -8.28
C GLU A 137 -6.52 -25.18 -7.76
N VAL A 138 -7.81 -25.46 -7.97
CA VAL A 138 -8.91 -24.55 -7.59
C VAL A 138 -8.89 -24.18 -6.12
N GLU A 139 -8.72 -25.14 -5.20
CA GLU A 139 -8.70 -24.88 -3.76
C GLU A 139 -7.51 -24.01 -3.36
N LYS A 140 -6.32 -24.29 -3.88
CA LYS A 140 -5.11 -23.48 -3.61
C LYS A 140 -5.25 -22.05 -4.13
N ILE A 141 -5.87 -21.85 -5.31
CA ILE A 141 -6.14 -20.50 -5.83
C ILE A 141 -7.14 -19.76 -4.91
N ARG A 142 -8.16 -20.45 -4.38
CA ARG A 142 -9.11 -19.87 -3.41
C ARG A 142 -8.41 -19.45 -2.11
N GLU A 143 -7.48 -20.26 -1.62
CA GLU A 143 -6.64 -19.91 -0.46
C GLU A 143 -5.80 -18.65 -0.74
N GLN A 144 -5.13 -18.59 -1.90
CA GLN A 144 -4.36 -17.42 -2.32
C GLN A 144 -5.23 -16.15 -2.41
N LEU A 145 -6.46 -16.28 -2.92
CA LEU A 145 -7.42 -15.19 -3.02
C LEU A 145 -7.88 -14.72 -1.63
N ALA A 146 -8.14 -15.64 -0.71
CA ALA A 146 -8.51 -15.33 0.67
C ALA A 146 -7.38 -14.62 1.41
N GLU A 147 -6.13 -15.09 1.26
CA GLU A 147 -4.96 -14.44 1.84
C GLU A 147 -4.77 -13.03 1.27
N HIS A 148 -4.86 -12.87 -0.05
CA HIS A 148 -4.75 -11.58 -0.73
C HIS A 148 -5.80 -10.57 -0.22
N ARG A 149 -7.06 -11.00 -0.08
CA ARG A 149 -8.14 -10.17 0.47
C ARG A 149 -7.91 -9.81 1.93
N ALA A 150 -7.41 -10.73 2.74
CA ALA A 150 -7.05 -10.45 4.13
C ALA A 150 -5.94 -9.39 4.21
N GLN A 151 -4.92 -9.47 3.35
CA GLN A 151 -3.89 -8.42 3.24
C GLN A 151 -4.48 -7.08 2.81
N GLY A 152 -5.46 -7.07 1.90
CA GLY A 152 -6.23 -5.88 1.53
C GLY A 152 -6.95 -5.23 2.72
N LEU A 153 -7.60 -6.03 3.57
CA LEU A 153 -8.25 -5.52 4.79
C LEU A 153 -7.25 -4.92 5.78
N GLU A 154 -6.04 -5.47 5.91
CA GLU A 154 -4.99 -4.86 6.73
C GLU A 154 -4.49 -3.52 6.15
N LEU A 155 -4.42 -3.40 4.82
CA LEU A 155 -4.10 -2.14 4.15
C LEU A 155 -5.18 -1.08 4.37
N ASP A 156 -6.46 -1.45 4.31
CA ASP A 156 -7.58 -0.53 4.56
C ASP A 156 -7.53 0.09 5.96
N LYS A 157 -7.05 -0.66 6.96
CA LYS A 157 -6.83 -0.13 8.33
C LYS A 157 -5.78 0.99 8.37
N LEU A 158 -4.89 1.07 7.40
CA LEU A 158 -3.89 2.14 7.30
C LEU A 158 -4.44 3.41 6.67
N LEU A 159 -5.58 3.35 5.96
CA LEU A 159 -6.14 4.49 5.22
C LEU A 159 -6.39 5.72 6.11
N PRO A 160 -6.98 5.61 7.32
CA PRO A 160 -7.17 6.78 8.18
C PRO A 160 -5.84 7.44 8.58
N SER A 161 -4.83 6.62 8.89
CA SER A 161 -3.49 7.11 9.24
C SER A 161 -2.81 7.78 8.06
N PHE A 162 -2.90 7.19 6.87
CA PHE A 162 -2.41 7.76 5.62
C PHE A 162 -3.06 9.10 5.30
N SER A 163 -4.40 9.18 5.34
CA SER A 163 -5.14 10.40 5.05
C SER A 163 -4.85 11.51 6.07
N ALA A 164 -4.81 11.18 7.36
CA ALA A 164 -4.49 12.12 8.41
C ALA A 164 -3.06 12.66 8.27
N LEU A 165 -2.09 11.79 7.96
CA LEU A 165 -0.71 12.20 7.75
C LEU A 165 -0.55 13.08 6.51
N CYS A 166 -1.24 12.75 5.41
CA CYS A 166 -1.26 13.59 4.20
C CYS A 166 -1.84 14.97 4.49
N ALA A 167 -3.02 15.04 5.11
CA ALA A 167 -3.65 16.31 5.47
C ALA A 167 -2.75 17.15 6.39
N ARG A 168 -2.10 16.50 7.36
CA ARG A 168 -1.17 17.16 8.27
C ARG A 168 0.08 17.69 7.55
N GLY A 169 0.61 16.94 6.61
CA GLY A 169 1.75 17.37 5.80
C GLY A 169 1.40 18.58 4.92
N GLU A 170 0.23 18.60 4.31
CA GLU A 170 -0.26 19.77 3.54
C GLU A 170 -0.41 21.02 4.42
N GLU A 171 -0.93 20.84 5.64
CA GLU A 171 -1.05 21.94 6.60
C GLU A 171 0.31 22.51 7.01
N LEU A 172 1.32 21.64 7.22
CA LEU A 172 2.69 22.06 7.50
C LEU A 172 3.30 22.85 6.34
N ILE A 173 3.09 22.39 5.11
CA ILE A 173 3.55 23.09 3.89
C ILE A 173 2.86 24.45 3.77
N GLY A 174 1.54 24.53 4.00
CA GLY A 174 0.77 25.76 3.89
C GLY A 174 1.12 26.83 4.92
N ARG A 175 1.71 26.44 6.07
CA ARG A 175 2.20 27.36 7.11
C ARG A 175 3.63 27.85 6.87
N ALA A 176 4.38 27.18 5.99
CA ALA A 176 5.78 27.50 5.76
C ALA A 176 5.95 28.76 4.90
N ALA A 177 7.13 29.38 5.00
CA ALA A 177 7.49 30.48 4.11
C ALA A 177 7.62 29.99 2.66
N HIS A 178 7.55 30.91 1.71
CA HIS A 178 7.83 30.57 0.31
C HIS A 178 9.26 30.02 0.17
N ASP A 179 9.42 28.96 -0.62
CA ASP A 179 10.68 28.25 -0.83
C ASP A 179 11.38 27.71 0.42
N ASP A 180 10.62 27.41 1.49
CA ASP A 180 11.17 26.76 2.68
C ASP A 180 11.67 25.32 2.36
N PRO A 181 12.98 25.04 2.53
CA PRO A 181 13.53 23.70 2.27
C PRO A 181 12.88 22.59 3.11
N ALA A 182 12.42 22.91 4.33
CA ALA A 182 11.73 21.94 5.18
C ALA A 182 10.35 21.58 4.59
N ALA A 183 9.64 22.57 4.04
CA ALA A 183 8.36 22.33 3.35
C ALA A 183 8.56 21.50 2.07
N GLN A 184 9.62 21.76 1.30
CA GLN A 184 9.97 20.95 0.13
C GLN A 184 10.29 19.49 0.50
N ALA A 185 10.98 19.27 1.62
CA ALA A 185 11.26 17.93 2.14
C ALA A 185 9.97 17.20 2.55
N VAL A 186 9.08 17.87 3.28
CA VAL A 186 7.75 17.34 3.63
C VAL A 186 6.96 16.98 2.37
N HIS A 187 6.90 17.87 1.38
CA HIS A 187 6.21 17.65 0.11
C HIS A 187 6.74 16.41 -0.62
N SER A 188 8.06 16.27 -0.72
CA SER A 188 8.71 15.14 -1.37
C SER A 188 8.36 13.80 -0.69
N ARG A 189 8.32 13.78 0.65
CA ARG A 189 7.90 12.60 1.42
C ARG A 189 6.42 12.26 1.21
N LEU A 190 5.55 13.27 1.14
CA LEU A 190 4.13 13.07 0.83
C LEU A 190 3.91 12.52 -0.59
N LEU A 191 4.67 13.01 -1.58
CA LEU A 191 4.62 12.47 -2.93
C LEU A 191 5.02 11.00 -2.96
N ARG A 192 6.11 10.64 -2.25
CA ARG A 192 6.53 9.25 -2.11
C ARG A 192 5.45 8.39 -1.46
N LEU A 193 4.86 8.85 -0.36
CA LEU A 193 3.81 8.14 0.36
C LEU A 193 2.59 7.88 -0.54
N ARG A 194 2.13 8.90 -1.28
CA ARG A 194 1.01 8.78 -2.22
C ARG A 194 1.32 7.85 -3.39
N SER A 195 2.53 7.96 -3.96
CA SER A 195 2.98 7.08 -5.03
C SER A 195 3.00 5.61 -4.60
N LEU A 196 3.48 5.31 -3.39
CA LEU A 196 3.44 3.95 -2.85
C LEU A 196 2.00 3.47 -2.66
N TRP A 197 1.13 4.31 -2.09
CA TRP A 197 -0.28 3.96 -1.88
C TRP A 197 -0.99 3.61 -3.19
N GLU A 198 -0.78 4.41 -4.23
CA GLU A 198 -1.36 4.16 -5.56
C GLU A 198 -0.79 2.89 -6.20
N GLU A 199 0.53 2.68 -6.11
CA GLU A 199 1.16 1.44 -6.62
C GLU A 199 0.62 0.20 -5.91
N ILE A 200 0.41 0.25 -4.58
CA ILE A 200 -0.21 -0.85 -3.82
C ILE A 200 -1.60 -1.15 -4.38
N ARG A 201 -2.43 -0.12 -4.54
CA ARG A 201 -3.80 -0.28 -5.00
C ARG A 201 -3.86 -0.90 -6.39
N GLN A 202 -3.09 -0.36 -7.33
CA GLN A 202 -3.02 -0.87 -8.70
C GLN A 202 -2.57 -2.33 -8.72
N ARG A 203 -1.45 -2.66 -8.03
CA ARG A 203 -0.93 -4.03 -8.02
C ARG A 203 -1.84 -5.02 -7.31
N ALA A 204 -2.52 -4.58 -6.25
CA ALA A 204 -3.48 -5.40 -5.54
C ALA A 204 -4.68 -5.75 -6.42
N GLU A 205 -5.18 -4.79 -7.19
CA GLU A 205 -6.25 -5.00 -8.17
C GLU A 205 -5.81 -5.91 -9.31
N GLU A 206 -4.63 -5.67 -9.90
CA GLU A 206 -4.04 -6.53 -10.94
C GLU A 206 -3.86 -7.98 -10.45
N ARG A 207 -3.39 -8.15 -9.21
CA ARG A 207 -3.20 -9.48 -8.61
C ARG A 207 -4.52 -10.18 -8.34
N GLU A 208 -5.52 -9.48 -7.80
CA GLU A 208 -6.85 -10.05 -7.57
C GLU A 208 -7.51 -10.45 -8.89
N GLY A 209 -7.45 -9.59 -9.91
CA GLY A 209 -7.93 -9.90 -11.26
C GLY A 209 -7.29 -11.18 -11.80
N LYS A 210 -5.95 -11.25 -11.78
CA LYS A 210 -5.23 -12.45 -12.24
C LYS A 210 -5.62 -13.71 -11.48
N LEU A 211 -5.80 -13.63 -10.15
CA LEU A 211 -6.22 -14.79 -9.36
C LEU A 211 -7.63 -15.27 -9.74
N ASN A 212 -8.57 -14.36 -9.97
CA ASN A 212 -9.92 -14.72 -10.42
C ASN A 212 -9.92 -15.32 -11.83
N ASP A 213 -9.19 -14.72 -12.77
CA ASP A 213 -9.09 -15.23 -14.15
C ASP A 213 -8.54 -16.66 -14.17
N VAL A 214 -7.48 -16.92 -13.38
CA VAL A 214 -6.89 -18.26 -13.28
C VAL A 214 -7.79 -19.23 -12.52
N LEU A 215 -8.54 -18.76 -11.52
CA LEU A 215 -9.53 -19.58 -10.81
C LEU A 215 -10.62 -20.09 -11.75
N ASP A 216 -11.17 -19.21 -12.59
CA ASP A 216 -12.20 -19.55 -13.57
C ASP A 216 -11.66 -20.54 -14.61
N LEU A 217 -10.43 -20.31 -15.08
CA LEU A 217 -9.76 -21.18 -16.04
C LEU A 217 -9.47 -22.57 -15.46
N ALA A 218 -8.91 -22.62 -14.25
CA ALA A 218 -8.65 -23.87 -13.54
C ALA A 218 -9.96 -24.62 -13.26
N GLY A 219 -11.01 -23.92 -12.81
CA GLY A 219 -12.31 -24.53 -12.56
C GLY A 219 -12.90 -25.22 -13.78
N LYS A 220 -12.85 -24.57 -14.94
CA LYS A 220 -13.28 -25.16 -16.22
C LYS A 220 -12.39 -26.36 -16.60
N PHE A 221 -11.07 -26.17 -16.60
CA PHE A 221 -10.13 -27.22 -16.97
C PHE A 221 -10.33 -28.50 -16.15
N TRP A 222 -10.35 -28.40 -14.82
CA TRP A 222 -10.47 -29.57 -13.95
C TRP A 222 -11.85 -30.21 -14.01
N SER A 223 -12.91 -29.43 -14.18
CA SER A 223 -14.27 -29.94 -14.39
C SER A 223 -14.37 -30.74 -15.69
N ASP A 224 -13.87 -30.17 -16.79
CA ASP A 224 -13.95 -30.79 -18.12
C ASP A 224 -13.07 -32.04 -18.22
N VAL A 225 -11.86 -32.01 -17.60
CA VAL A 225 -11.03 -33.22 -17.46
C VAL A 225 -11.77 -34.31 -16.70
N ALA A 226 -12.43 -34.00 -15.57
CA ALA A 226 -13.15 -34.98 -14.78
C ALA A 226 -14.34 -35.58 -15.54
N ALA A 227 -15.11 -34.75 -16.26
CA ALA A 227 -16.20 -35.20 -17.11
C ALA A 227 -15.71 -36.13 -18.21
N LEU A 228 -14.66 -35.73 -18.93
CA LEU A 228 -14.10 -36.52 -20.02
C LEU A 228 -13.53 -37.86 -19.54
N LEU A 229 -12.84 -37.89 -18.40
CA LEU A 229 -12.34 -39.14 -17.80
C LEU A 229 -13.49 -40.06 -17.35
N SER A 230 -14.60 -39.50 -16.85
CA SER A 230 -15.79 -40.28 -16.48
C SER A 230 -16.39 -40.93 -17.73
N THR A 231 -16.66 -40.16 -18.77
CA THR A 231 -17.24 -40.68 -20.02
C THR A 231 -16.32 -41.72 -20.66
N LEU A 232 -15.01 -41.48 -20.70
CA LEU A 232 -14.03 -42.45 -21.21
C LEU A 232 -14.07 -43.77 -20.43
N ARG A 233 -14.20 -43.71 -19.11
CA ARG A 233 -14.31 -44.91 -18.27
C ARG A 233 -15.63 -45.65 -18.53
N ASP A 234 -16.73 -44.93 -18.65
CA ASP A 234 -18.04 -45.52 -18.94
C ASP A 234 -18.03 -46.21 -20.31
N SER A 235 -17.48 -45.56 -21.35
CA SER A 235 -17.33 -46.18 -22.68
C SER A 235 -16.39 -47.40 -22.65
N GLN A 236 -15.30 -47.37 -21.87
CA GLN A 236 -14.41 -48.53 -21.69
C GLN A 236 -15.09 -49.70 -20.98
N ASP A 237 -15.91 -49.42 -19.97
CA ASP A 237 -16.70 -50.42 -19.25
C ASP A 237 -17.69 -51.11 -20.21
N ILE A 238 -18.39 -50.34 -21.06
CA ILE A 238 -19.29 -50.90 -22.08
C ILE A 238 -18.52 -51.77 -23.08
N VAL A 239 -17.36 -51.32 -23.59
CA VAL A 239 -16.54 -52.10 -24.53
C VAL A 239 -16.07 -53.42 -23.92
N ARG A 240 -15.66 -53.42 -22.65
CA ARG A 240 -15.21 -54.63 -21.95
C ARG A 240 -16.34 -55.64 -21.76
N ASP A 241 -17.56 -55.15 -21.52
CA ASP A 241 -18.73 -55.98 -21.25
C ASP A 241 -19.37 -56.53 -22.56
N LEU A 242 -18.89 -56.13 -23.73
CA LEU A 242 -19.25 -56.76 -25.01
C LEU A 242 -18.67 -58.19 -25.07
N GLU A 243 -19.55 -59.19 -25.04
CA GLU A 243 -19.19 -60.60 -25.24
C GLU A 243 -18.63 -60.87 -26.65
N ASP A 244 -17.94 -62.01 -26.82
CA ASP A 244 -17.52 -62.49 -28.13
C ASP A 244 -18.71 -62.56 -29.11
N PRO A 245 -18.51 -62.36 -30.43
CA PRO A 245 -19.60 -62.40 -31.40
C PRO A 245 -20.34 -63.74 -31.35
N GLY A 246 -21.62 -63.70 -30.97
CA GLY A 246 -22.47 -64.88 -30.95
C GLY A 246 -22.84 -65.37 -32.35
N VAL A 247 -23.48 -66.54 -32.45
CA VAL A 247 -24.05 -67.07 -33.71
C VAL A 247 -25.51 -66.66 -33.95
N ASP A 248 -26.18 -66.08 -32.95
CA ASP A 248 -27.54 -65.58 -33.05
C ASP A 248 -27.57 -64.21 -33.77
N PRO A 249 -28.25 -64.08 -34.93
CA PRO A 249 -28.35 -62.82 -35.65
C PRO A 249 -28.91 -61.65 -34.83
N SER A 250 -29.77 -61.92 -33.84
CA SER A 250 -30.36 -60.88 -32.99
C SER A 250 -29.34 -60.30 -31.99
N LEU A 251 -28.48 -61.16 -31.42
CA LEU A 251 -27.40 -60.77 -30.52
C LEU A 251 -26.31 -59.99 -31.27
N ILE A 252 -25.94 -60.44 -32.48
CA ILE A 252 -24.99 -59.72 -33.34
C ILE A 252 -25.52 -58.31 -33.64
N LYS A 253 -26.82 -58.15 -33.91
CA LYS A 253 -27.42 -56.84 -34.16
C LYS A 253 -27.32 -55.92 -32.94
N GLN A 254 -27.61 -56.43 -31.73
CA GLN A 254 -27.45 -55.66 -30.50
C GLN A 254 -25.99 -55.25 -30.25
N GLN A 255 -25.03 -56.13 -30.50
CA GLN A 255 -23.61 -55.83 -30.39
C GLN A 255 -23.16 -54.73 -31.37
N ILE A 256 -23.68 -54.75 -32.61
CA ILE A 256 -23.41 -53.69 -33.60
C ILE A 256 -24.00 -52.36 -33.14
N GLU A 257 -25.26 -52.34 -32.70
CA GLU A 257 -25.91 -51.11 -32.21
C GLU A 257 -25.16 -50.51 -31.01
N ALA A 258 -24.70 -51.34 -30.08
CA ALA A 258 -23.89 -50.92 -28.95
C ALA A 258 -22.51 -50.38 -29.39
N ALA A 259 -21.83 -51.06 -30.31
CA ALA A 259 -20.55 -50.60 -30.85
C ALA A 259 -20.66 -49.29 -31.65
N GLU A 260 -21.76 -49.09 -32.39
CA GLU A 260 -22.06 -47.84 -33.09
C GLU A 260 -22.34 -46.69 -32.11
N ALA A 261 -23.05 -46.95 -31.01
CA ALA A 261 -23.29 -45.97 -29.95
C ALA A 261 -21.96 -45.53 -29.29
N ILE A 262 -21.11 -46.49 -28.89
CA ILE A 262 -19.79 -46.21 -28.32
C ILE A 262 -18.91 -45.40 -29.29
N LYS A 263 -18.95 -45.77 -30.57
CA LYS A 263 -18.21 -45.04 -31.61
C LYS A 263 -18.69 -43.59 -31.69
N GLY A 264 -20.01 -43.37 -31.69
CA GLY A 264 -20.59 -42.03 -31.68
C GLY A 264 -20.16 -41.19 -30.47
N GLU A 265 -20.20 -41.76 -29.27
CA GLU A 265 -19.71 -41.12 -28.03
C GLU A 265 -18.21 -40.79 -28.13
N THR A 266 -17.39 -41.75 -28.57
CA THR A 266 -15.94 -41.58 -28.70
C THR A 266 -15.57 -40.51 -29.72
N ASP A 267 -16.33 -40.39 -30.82
CA ASP A 267 -16.12 -39.35 -31.82
C ASP A 267 -16.44 -37.95 -31.24
N GLY A 268 -17.48 -37.83 -30.40
CA GLY A 268 -17.82 -36.59 -29.69
C GLY A 268 -16.75 -36.14 -28.69
N LEU A 269 -16.14 -37.09 -27.97
CA LEU A 269 -15.05 -36.82 -27.02
C LEU A 269 -13.80 -36.20 -27.66
N ARG A 270 -13.62 -36.33 -28.98
CA ARG A 270 -12.49 -35.70 -29.70
C ARG A 270 -12.52 -34.19 -29.61
N GLU A 271 -13.70 -33.58 -29.76
CA GLU A 271 -13.86 -32.12 -29.70
C GLU A 271 -13.65 -31.61 -28.29
N GLU A 272 -14.22 -32.30 -27.30
CA GLU A 272 -14.04 -32.00 -25.87
C GLU A 272 -12.57 -32.08 -25.46
N LEU A 273 -11.83 -33.07 -25.96
CA LEU A 273 -10.41 -33.19 -25.69
C LEU A 273 -9.59 -32.01 -26.22
N GLU A 274 -9.86 -31.56 -27.45
CA GLU A 274 -9.18 -30.40 -28.02
C GLU A 274 -9.47 -29.12 -27.23
N PHE A 275 -10.69 -29.00 -26.71
CA PHE A 275 -11.07 -27.91 -25.81
C PHE A 275 -10.30 -27.98 -24.48
N VAL A 276 -10.29 -29.14 -23.81
CA VAL A 276 -9.51 -29.38 -22.58
C VAL A 276 -8.02 -29.09 -22.79
N ARG A 277 -7.47 -29.46 -23.95
CA ARG A 277 -6.07 -29.18 -24.30
C ARG A 277 -5.80 -27.68 -24.40
N THR A 278 -6.73 -26.93 -24.98
CA THR A 278 -6.64 -25.47 -25.09
C THR A 278 -6.69 -24.83 -23.70
N LEU A 279 -7.68 -25.21 -22.87
CA LEU A 279 -7.77 -24.74 -21.48
C LEU A 279 -6.52 -25.07 -20.67
N GLY A 280 -5.97 -26.27 -20.85
CA GLY A 280 -4.75 -26.70 -20.18
C GLY A 280 -3.52 -25.90 -20.62
N ALA A 281 -3.40 -25.57 -21.90
CA ALA A 281 -2.33 -24.71 -22.40
C ALA A 281 -2.43 -23.27 -21.84
N ASP A 282 -3.64 -22.72 -21.80
CA ASP A 282 -3.90 -21.41 -21.20
C ASP A 282 -3.59 -21.42 -19.70
N LEU A 283 -3.96 -22.49 -18.98
CA LEU A 283 -3.68 -22.64 -17.55
C LEU A 283 -2.18 -22.72 -17.29
N ILE A 284 -1.44 -23.50 -18.09
CA ILE A 284 0.03 -23.58 -18.04
C ILE A 284 0.68 -22.22 -18.29
N PHE A 285 0.10 -21.39 -19.16
CA PHE A 285 0.62 -20.05 -19.41
C PHE A 285 0.38 -19.11 -18.22
N ALA A 286 -0.77 -19.24 -17.55
CA ALA A 286 -1.19 -18.31 -16.51
C ALA A 286 -0.69 -18.67 -15.09
N CYS A 287 -0.46 -19.95 -14.79
CA CYS A 287 0.00 -20.44 -13.50
C CYS A 287 1.53 -20.34 -13.29
N GLY A 288 1.98 -20.62 -12.07
CA GLY A 288 3.39 -20.65 -11.71
C GLY A 288 4.18 -21.80 -12.35
N GLU A 289 5.49 -21.61 -12.58
CA GLU A 289 6.38 -22.64 -13.17
C GLU A 289 6.34 -23.98 -12.42
N THR A 290 6.18 -23.97 -11.10
CA THR A 290 6.09 -25.17 -10.26
C THR A 290 4.83 -25.99 -10.51
N GLU A 291 3.76 -25.36 -11.00
CA GLU A 291 2.44 -25.97 -11.19
C GLU A 291 2.29 -26.60 -12.59
N LYS A 292 3.06 -26.09 -13.56
CA LYS A 292 3.00 -26.53 -14.96
C LYS A 292 3.20 -28.04 -15.17
N PRO A 293 4.10 -28.74 -14.45
CA PRO A 293 4.31 -30.17 -14.67
C PRO A 293 3.07 -31.02 -14.39
N GLU A 294 2.29 -30.64 -13.38
CA GLU A 294 1.08 -31.37 -13.00
C GLU A 294 -0.02 -31.20 -14.06
N VAL A 295 -0.27 -29.96 -14.49
CA VAL A 295 -1.24 -29.68 -15.57
C VAL A 295 -0.83 -30.40 -16.86
N LYS A 296 0.46 -30.40 -17.22
CA LYS A 296 0.98 -31.13 -18.38
C LYS A 296 0.76 -32.63 -18.27
N LYS A 297 1.03 -33.21 -17.09
CA LYS A 297 0.82 -34.64 -16.83
C LYS A 297 -0.64 -35.02 -17.05
N THR A 298 -1.57 -34.22 -16.53
CA THR A 298 -3.02 -34.43 -16.75
C THR A 298 -3.37 -34.38 -18.24
N ILE A 299 -2.89 -33.38 -18.98
CA ILE A 299 -3.13 -33.29 -20.44
C ILE A 299 -2.56 -34.52 -21.18
N ASP A 300 -1.36 -34.97 -20.81
CA ASP A 300 -0.71 -36.13 -21.43
C ASP A 300 -1.42 -37.45 -21.09
N GLU A 301 -1.94 -37.60 -19.86
CA GLU A 301 -2.78 -38.73 -19.44
C GLU A 301 -4.03 -38.80 -20.31
N VAL A 302 -4.73 -37.69 -20.47
CA VAL A 302 -5.93 -37.63 -21.30
C VAL A 302 -5.59 -37.93 -22.78
N ARG A 303 -4.44 -37.46 -23.29
CA ARG A 303 -3.97 -37.79 -24.66
C ARG A 303 -3.71 -39.28 -24.86
N SER A 304 -3.27 -39.99 -23.83
CA SER A 304 -2.92 -41.41 -23.96
C SER A 304 -4.11 -42.28 -24.38
N PHE A 305 -5.34 -41.87 -24.05
CA PHE A 305 -6.57 -42.57 -24.43
C PHE A 305 -6.92 -42.46 -25.92
N GLN A 306 -6.31 -41.53 -26.67
CA GLN A 306 -6.50 -41.43 -28.13
C GLN A 306 -5.68 -42.44 -28.95
N LYS A 307 -4.77 -43.21 -28.33
CA LYS A 307 -4.04 -44.26 -29.03
C LYS A 307 -4.71 -45.61 -28.83
N PRO A 308 -5.61 -46.05 -29.74
CA PRO A 308 -5.93 -47.47 -29.82
C PRO A 308 -4.66 -48.19 -30.28
N GLY A 309 -4.06 -48.98 -29.36
CA GLY A 309 -2.92 -49.84 -29.65
C GLY A 309 -1.57 -49.31 -29.15
N SER A 310 -1.15 -49.79 -27.99
CA SER A 310 0.24 -50.14 -27.71
C SER A 310 0.20 -51.35 -26.76
N PRO A 311 1.09 -52.31 -27.00
CA PRO A 311 0.84 -53.71 -27.37
C PRO A 311 -0.02 -54.54 -26.41
#